data_AF-A0A154BMY9-F1
#
_entry.id   AF-A0A154BMY9-F1
#
_cell.length_a   1.000
_cell.length_b   1.000
_cell.length_c   1.000
_cell.angle_alpha   90.00
_cell.angle_beta   90.00
_cell.angle_gamma   90.00
#
_symmetry.space_group_name_H-M   'P 1'
#
loop_
_entity.id
_entity.type
_entity.pdbx_description
1 polymer ?
#
loop_
_entity_poly.entity_id
_entity_poly.type
_entity_poly.pdbx_seq_one_letter_code
_entity_poly.pdbx_strand_id
1 'polypeptide(L)'
;MEKQWISFPTFSLSLYITMAINNLKLWELINLAVPLLIILIGQIILMFFFCWLVVFFLMGRDYEATMLSVGMIGFGMGAVPNALVNMQALSQKYGPSPNAFFLVPLVGAFLIDFVNALIITGMASLFR
;
A
#
# COMPACT_ATOMS: atom_id res chain seq x y z
N MET A 1 -17.90 14.28 -20.78
CA MET A 1 -17.09 15.27 -20.03
C MET A 1 -16.63 14.75 -18.67
N GLU A 2 -17.41 13.90 -17.98
CA GLU A 2 -17.05 13.32 -16.67
C GLU A 2 -15.84 12.36 -16.68
N LYS A 3 -15.62 11.61 -17.78
CA LYS A 3 -14.46 10.70 -17.93
C LYS A 3 -13.10 11.42 -17.99
N GLN A 4 -13.06 12.71 -18.30
CA GLN A 4 -11.80 13.45 -18.49
C GLN A 4 -11.16 13.87 -17.16
N TRP A 5 -11.96 14.17 -16.14
CA TRP A 5 -11.48 14.54 -14.80
C TRP A 5 -10.87 13.36 -14.04
N ILE A 6 -11.40 12.15 -14.22
CA ILE A 6 -10.85 10.91 -13.64
C ILE A 6 -9.52 10.52 -14.34
N SER A 7 -9.30 11.01 -15.57
CA SER A 7 -8.09 10.73 -16.34
C SER A 7 -6.88 11.57 -15.93
N PHE A 8 -7.08 12.72 -15.29
CA PHE A 8 -5.99 13.61 -14.88
C PHE A 8 -5.03 12.95 -13.88
N PRO A 9 -5.49 12.35 -12.76
CA PRO A 9 -4.61 11.65 -11.83
C PRO A 9 -3.81 10.52 -12.48
N THR A 10 -4.46 9.74 -13.34
CA THR A 10 -3.84 8.62 -14.05
C THR A 10 -2.76 9.10 -15.03
N PHE A 11 -3.00 10.22 -15.71
CA PHE A 11 -2.03 10.86 -16.61
C PHE A 11 -0.84 11.46 -15.86
N SER A 12 -1.09 12.13 -14.72
CA SER A 12 -0.02 12.64 -13.86
C SER A 12 0.82 11.52 -13.25
N LEU A 13 0.18 10.42 -12.81
CA LEU A 13 0.88 9.26 -12.26
C LEU A 13 1.73 8.55 -13.32
N SER A 14 1.20 8.36 -14.54
CA SER A 14 1.96 7.73 -15.63
C SER A 14 3.15 8.58 -16.06
N LEU A 15 3.00 9.91 -16.09
CA LEU A 15 4.11 10.85 -16.30
C LEU A 15 5.17 10.74 -15.20
N TYR A 16 4.76 10.73 -13.93
CA TYR A 16 5.67 10.60 -12.79
C TYR A 16 6.46 9.29 -12.84
N ILE A 17 5.79 8.16 -13.05
CA ILE A 17 6.44 6.85 -13.14
C ILE A 17 7.42 6.81 -14.33
N THR A 18 7.04 7.38 -15.48
CA THR A 18 7.91 7.47 -16.66
C THR A 18 9.16 8.29 -16.37
N MET A 19 9.03 9.43 -15.69
CA MET A 19 10.18 10.26 -15.30
C MET A 19 11.06 9.55 -14.27
N ALA A 20 10.47 8.89 -13.28
CA ALA A 20 11.20 8.15 -12.25
C ALA A 20 12.04 7.02 -12.86
N ILE A 21 11.47 6.24 -13.79
CA ILE A 21 12.17 5.13 -14.45
C ILE A 21 13.33 5.64 -15.33
N ASN A 22 13.14 6.73 -16.08
CA ASN A 22 14.21 7.30 -16.91
C ASN A 22 15.38 7.88 -16.08
N ASN A 23 15.14 8.27 -14.83
CA ASN A 23 16.18 8.78 -13.94
C ASN A 23 17.01 7.66 -13.28
N LEU A 24 16.50 6.43 -13.28
CA LEU A 24 17.22 5.29 -12.71
C LEU A 24 18.42 4.94 -13.60
N LYS A 25 19.62 5.16 -13.08
CA LYS A 25 20.84 4.59 -13.65
C LYS A 25 20.89 3.10 -13.31
N LEU A 26 20.17 2.27 -14.07
CA LEU A 26 20.12 0.81 -13.88
C LEU A 26 21.51 0.18 -13.74
N TRP A 27 22.52 0.75 -14.41
CA TRP A 27 23.90 0.28 -14.38
C TRP A 27 24.63 0.56 -13.05
N GLU A 28 24.34 1.68 -12.37
CA GLU A 28 24.83 1.92 -11.00
C GLU A 28 24.08 1.02 -9.99
N LEU A 29 22.82 0.67 -10.30
CA LEU A 29 21.97 -0.17 -9.47
C LEU A 29 22.30 -1.66 -9.53
N ILE A 30 23.00 -2.15 -10.57
CA ILE A 30 23.40 -3.57 -10.68
C ILE A 30 24.25 -3.99 -9.47
N ASN A 31 25.13 -3.11 -8.98
CA ASN A 31 25.93 -3.38 -7.79
C ASN A 31 25.07 -3.42 -6.49
N LEU A 32 23.87 -2.84 -6.52
CA LEU A 32 22.91 -2.80 -5.41
C LEU A 32 21.71 -3.75 -5.60
N ALA A 33 21.60 -4.41 -6.75
CA ALA A 33 20.44 -5.24 -7.08
C ALA A 33 20.32 -6.44 -6.13
N VAL A 34 21.45 -7.03 -5.74
CA VAL A 34 21.49 -8.13 -4.75
C VAL A 34 21.00 -7.66 -3.37
N PRO A 35 21.53 -6.57 -2.77
CA PRO A 35 20.96 -5.98 -1.56
C PRO A 35 19.45 -5.70 -1.64
N LEU A 36 18.98 -5.17 -2.77
CA LEU A 36 17.58 -4.80 -2.95
C LEU A 36 16.65 -6.03 -2.98
N LEU A 37 17.10 -7.13 -3.60
CA LEU A 37 16.39 -8.41 -3.56
C LEU A 37 16.32 -9.00 -2.15
N ILE A 38 17.40 -8.91 -1.37
CA ILE A 38 17.43 -9.39 0.02
C ILE A 38 16.40 -8.63 0.86
N ILE A 39 16.35 -7.31 0.73
CA ILE A 39 15.38 -6.46 1.44
C ILE A 39 13.96 -6.81 1.00
N LEU A 40 13.71 -6.96 -0.30
CA LEU A 40 12.39 -7.31 -0.84
C LEU A 40 11.89 -8.64 -0.28
N ILE A 41 12.75 -9.67 -0.28
CA ILE A 41 12.41 -10.99 0.28
C ILE A 41 12.15 -10.88 1.78
N GLY A 42 13.00 -10.16 2.52
CA GLY A 42 12.80 -9.90 3.94
C GLY A 42 11.48 -9.20 4.22
N GLN A 43 11.12 -8.20 3.41
CA GLN A 43 9.87 -7.46 3.50
C GLN A 43 8.67 -8.37 3.22
N ILE A 44 8.73 -9.22 2.20
CA ILE A 44 7.66 -10.19 1.88
C ILE A 44 7.44 -11.13 3.08
N ILE A 45 8.51 -11.69 3.63
CA ILE A 45 8.44 -12.62 4.75
C ILE A 45 7.85 -11.92 5.99
N LEU A 46 8.38 -10.75 6.34
CA LEU A 46 7.92 -9.99 7.50
C LEU A 46 6.46 -9.57 7.36
N MET A 47 6.06 -9.11 6.16
CA MET A 47 4.68 -8.72 5.87
C MET A 47 3.72 -9.92 5.96
N PHE A 48 4.15 -11.08 5.44
CA PHE A 48 3.37 -12.31 5.53
C PHE A 48 3.14 -12.72 6.99
N PHE A 49 4.19 -12.76 7.80
CA PHE A 49 4.07 -13.08 9.22
C PHE A 49 3.25 -12.03 9.98
N PHE A 50 3.43 -10.75 9.69
CA PHE A 50 2.69 -9.67 10.33
C PHE A 50 1.18 -9.79 10.04
N CYS A 51 0.79 -9.97 8.78
CA CYS A 51 -0.63 -10.12 8.44
C CYS A 51 -1.23 -11.40 9.00
N TRP A 52 -0.48 -12.51 9.00
CA TRP A 52 -0.98 -13.78 9.50
C TRP A 52 -1.07 -13.85 11.03
N LEU A 53 -0.08 -13.32 11.76
CA LEU A 53 -0.03 -13.39 13.22
C LEU A 53 -0.72 -12.22 13.91
N VAL A 54 -0.61 -11.01 13.36
CA VAL A 54 -1.16 -9.81 13.99
C VAL A 54 -2.55 -9.56 13.43
N VAL A 55 -2.67 -9.29 12.14
CA VAL A 55 -3.94 -8.81 11.56
C VAL A 55 -5.03 -9.90 11.63
N PHE A 56 -4.72 -11.12 11.19
CA PHE A 56 -5.69 -12.20 11.15
C PHE A 56 -6.15 -12.68 12.54
N PHE A 57 -5.26 -12.74 13.53
CA PHE A 57 -5.65 -13.10 14.90
C PHE A 57 -6.38 -11.98 15.63
N LEU A 58 -5.94 -10.72 15.48
CA LEU A 58 -6.55 -9.59 16.19
C LEU A 58 -7.97 -9.30 15.69
N MET A 59 -8.26 -9.55 14.41
CA MET A 59 -9.57 -9.29 13.79
C MET A 59 -10.58 -10.45 13.90
N GLY A 60 -10.32 -11.46 14.74
CA GLY A 60 -11.33 -12.49 15.05
C GLY A 60 -11.40 -13.67 14.07
N ARG A 61 -10.45 -13.78 13.13
CA ARG A 61 -10.29 -14.94 12.21
C ARG A 61 -11.47 -15.19 11.26
N ASP A 62 -12.28 -14.18 10.99
CA ASP A 62 -13.39 -14.25 10.04
C ASP A 62 -12.98 -13.91 8.60
N TYR A 63 -13.93 -14.04 7.66
CA TYR A 63 -13.73 -13.63 6.27
C TYR A 63 -13.34 -12.14 6.15
N GLU A 64 -13.94 -11.28 6.97
CA GLU A 64 -13.58 -9.85 7.01
C GLU A 64 -12.13 -9.65 7.47
N ALA A 65 -11.66 -10.41 8.46
CA ALA A 65 -10.26 -10.39 8.90
C ALA A 65 -9.30 -10.82 7.77
N THR A 66 -9.71 -11.79 6.95
CA THR A 66 -8.94 -12.22 5.77
C THR A 66 -8.90 -11.11 4.73
N MET A 67 -10.03 -10.47 4.47
CA MET A 67 -10.13 -9.37 3.51
C MET A 67 -9.27 -8.16 3.92
N LEU A 68 -9.29 -7.83 5.21
CA LEU A 68 -8.47 -6.76 5.79
C LEU A 68 -6.99 -7.12 5.79
N SER A 69 -6.64 -8.38 6.03
CA SER A 69 -5.26 -8.88 5.90
C SER A 69 -4.75 -8.74 4.46
N VAL A 70 -5.56 -9.11 3.46
CA VAL A 70 -5.21 -8.94 2.04
C VAL A 70 -5.08 -7.47 1.65
N GLY A 71 -5.97 -6.62 2.16
CA GLY A 71 -5.84 -5.16 2.02
C GLY A 71 -4.55 -4.64 2.63
N MET A 72 -4.19 -5.11 3.82
CA MET A 72 -2.97 -4.69 4.53
C MET A 72 -1.69 -5.15 3.81
N ILE A 73 -1.66 -6.36 3.24
CA ILE A 73 -0.53 -6.82 2.41
C ILE A 73 -0.40 -5.93 1.16
N GLY A 74 -1.51 -5.67 0.46
CA GLY A 74 -1.50 -4.84 -0.74
C GLY A 74 -1.07 -3.40 -0.45
N PHE A 75 -1.52 -2.83 0.67
CA PHE A 75 -1.10 -1.51 1.13
C PHE A 75 0.37 -1.49 1.55
N GLY A 76 0.80 -2.41 2.42
CA GLY A 76 2.14 -2.44 3.00
C GLY A 76 3.26 -2.75 1.99
N MET A 77 2.94 -3.40 0.87
CA MET A 77 3.88 -3.63 -0.23
C MET A 77 3.83 -2.55 -1.32
N GLY A 78 2.99 -1.53 -1.18
CA GLY A 78 2.84 -0.48 -2.17
C GLY A 78 2.02 0.70 -1.65
N ALA A 79 0.78 0.79 -2.12
CA ALA A 79 -0.12 1.88 -1.76
C ALA A 79 -1.58 1.37 -1.74
N VAL A 80 -2.50 2.24 -1.31
CA VAL A 80 -3.94 1.95 -1.26
C VAL A 80 -4.54 1.39 -2.56
N PRO A 81 -4.20 1.87 -3.78
CA PRO A 81 -4.71 1.25 -5.00
C PRO A 81 -4.33 -0.23 -5.14
N ASN A 82 -3.14 -0.64 -4.68
CA ASN A 82 -2.73 -2.04 -4.70
C ASN A 82 -3.53 -2.89 -3.69
N ALA A 83 -3.85 -2.33 -2.52
CA ALA A 83 -4.75 -2.95 -1.56
C ALA A 83 -6.14 -3.22 -2.17
N LEU A 84 -6.72 -2.22 -2.84
CA LEU A 84 -8.04 -2.33 -3.45
C LEU A 84 -8.07 -3.38 -4.56
N VAL A 85 -7.04 -3.45 -5.41
CA VAL A 85 -6.94 -4.48 -6.46
C VAL A 85 -6.82 -5.89 -5.86
N ASN A 86 -6.00 -6.08 -4.83
CA ASN A 86 -5.85 -7.37 -4.16
C ASN A 86 -7.15 -7.82 -3.48
N MET A 87 -7.82 -6.91 -2.79
CA MET A 87 -9.13 -7.15 -2.19
C MET A 87 -10.18 -7.45 -3.26
N GLN A 88 -10.14 -6.78 -4.41
CA GLN A 88 -11.03 -7.04 -5.53
C GLN A 88 -10.81 -8.44 -6.13
N ALA A 89 -9.56 -8.87 -6.28
CA ALA A 89 -9.22 -10.21 -6.73
C ALA A 89 -9.77 -11.29 -5.77
N LEU A 90 -9.67 -11.08 -4.45
CA LEU A 90 -10.25 -12.01 -3.47
C LEU A 90 -11.79 -11.97 -3.48
N SER A 91 -12.38 -10.77 -3.57
CA SER A 91 -13.82 -10.54 -3.63
C SER A 91 -14.49 -11.25 -4.80
N GLN A 92 -13.82 -11.32 -5.97
CA GLN A 92 -14.34 -11.98 -7.15
C GLN A 92 -14.48 -13.51 -6.94
N LYS A 93 -13.67 -14.10 -6.06
CA LYS A 93 -13.66 -15.54 -5.82
C LYS A 93 -14.52 -15.97 -4.63
N TYR A 94 -14.57 -15.17 -3.57
CA TYR A 94 -15.23 -15.56 -2.30
C TYR A 94 -16.38 -14.62 -1.88
N GLY A 95 -16.68 -13.59 -2.68
CA GLY A 95 -17.74 -12.63 -2.41
C GLY A 95 -17.24 -11.32 -1.77
N PRO A 96 -17.98 -10.20 -1.93
CA PRO A 96 -17.55 -8.91 -1.41
C PRO A 96 -17.74 -8.78 0.11
N SER A 97 -16.83 -8.05 0.76
CA SER A 97 -16.99 -7.54 2.13
C SER A 97 -17.05 -6.00 2.09
N PRO A 98 -18.25 -5.40 2.14
CA PRO A 98 -18.42 -3.94 2.04
C PRO A 98 -17.68 -3.18 3.15
N ASN A 99 -17.67 -3.73 4.37
CA ASN A 99 -17.01 -3.12 5.52
C ASN A 99 -15.50 -2.94 5.30
N ALA A 100 -14.83 -3.98 4.79
CA ALA A 100 -13.41 -3.94 4.53
C ALA A 100 -13.05 -2.94 3.40
N PHE A 101 -13.84 -2.93 2.32
CA PHE A 101 -13.62 -2.03 1.18
C PHE A 101 -13.78 -0.55 1.53
N PHE A 102 -14.58 -0.22 2.55
CA PHE A 102 -14.70 1.15 3.04
C PHE A 102 -13.57 1.50 4.02
N LEU A 103 -13.26 0.58 4.94
CA LEU A 103 -12.30 0.82 6.01
C LEU A 103 -10.86 0.99 5.50
N VAL A 104 -10.42 0.16 4.55
CA VAL A 104 -9.03 0.16 4.05
C VAL A 104 -8.62 1.50 3.42
N PRO A 105 -9.36 2.09 2.46
CA PRO A 105 -8.99 3.40 1.92
C PRO A 105 -9.21 4.55 2.92
N LEU A 106 -10.23 4.49 3.78
CA LEU A 106 -10.44 5.52 4.80
C LEU A 106 -9.26 5.60 5.77
N VAL A 107 -8.79 4.45 6.28
CA VAL A 107 -7.67 4.39 7.23
C VAL A 107 -6.33 4.56 6.50
N GLY A 108 -6.15 3.84 5.39
CA GLY A 108 -4.87 3.70 4.71
C GLY A 108 -4.50 4.82 3.73
N ALA A 109 -5.46 5.61 3.24
CA ALA A 109 -5.16 6.82 2.44
C ALA A 109 -5.44 8.08 3.24
N PHE A 110 -6.62 8.20 3.86
CA PHE A 110 -7.04 9.48 4.41
C PHE A 110 -6.52 9.71 5.84
N LEU A 111 -6.76 8.79 6.78
CA LEU A 111 -6.34 9.00 8.17
C LEU A 111 -4.82 9.01 8.34
N ILE A 112 -4.11 8.22 7.53
CA ILE A 112 -2.66 8.16 7.62
C ILE A 112 -1.99 9.49 7.25
N ASP A 113 -2.59 10.27 6.35
CA ASP A 113 -2.07 11.59 5.96
C ASP A 113 -2.13 12.58 7.13
N PHE A 114 -3.20 12.56 7.94
CA PHE A 114 -3.27 13.38 9.16
C PHE A 114 -2.23 12.96 10.19
N VAL A 115 -2.11 11.65 10.44
CA VAL A 115 -1.15 11.13 11.41
C VAL A 115 0.28 11.48 10.98
N ASN A 116 0.61 11.29 9.70
CA ASN A 116 1.90 11.67 9.15
C ASN A 116 2.15 13.18 9.27
N ALA A 117 1.17 14.03 8.94
CA ALA A 117 1.31 15.47 9.09
C ALA A 117 1.55 15.89 10.55
N LEU A 118 0.83 15.28 11.50
CA LEU A 118 1.01 15.53 12.93
C LEU A 118 2.39 15.08 13.43
N ILE A 119 2.84 13.89 13.03
CA ILE A 119 4.16 13.36 13.42
C ILE A 119 5.27 14.26 12.86
N ILE A 120 5.22 14.62 11.57
CA ILE A 120 6.21 15.50 10.94
C ILE A 120 6.23 16.86 11.64
N THR A 121 5.06 17.43 11.90
CA THR A 121 4.94 18.73 12.59
C THR A 121 5.47 18.64 14.02
N GLY A 122 5.20 17.56 14.74
CA GLY A 122 5.69 17.32 16.10
C GLY A 122 7.19 17.07 16.16
N MET A 123 7.75 16.35 15.19
CA MET A 123 9.20 16.18 15.08
C MET A 123 9.89 17.49 14.70
N ALA A 124 9.28 18.28 13.81
CA ALA A 124 9.81 19.59 13.41
C ALA A 124 9.78 20.61 14.55
N SER A 125 8.77 20.58 15.42
CA SER A 125 8.69 21.45 16.60
C SER A 125 9.63 21.02 17.72
N LEU A 126 9.96 19.73 17.83
CA LEU A 126 10.94 19.23 18.80
C LEU A 126 12.39 19.57 18.42
N PHE A 127 12.69 19.73 17.14
CA PHE A 127 14.03 20.06 16.62
C PHE A 127 14.30 21.58 16.51
N ARG A 128 13.31 22.41 16.85
CA ARG A 128 13.44 23.87 16.94
C ARG A 128 13.58 24.30 18.39
#